data_AF-A0A0D2PEP9-F1
#
_entry.id   AF-A0A0D2PEP9-F1
#
_cell.length_a   1.000
_cell.length_b   1.000
_cell.length_c   1.000
_cell.angle_alpha   90.00
_cell.angle_beta   90.00
_cell.angle_gamma   90.00
#
_symmetry.space_group_name_H-M   'P 1'
#
loop_
_entity.id
_entity.type
_entity.pdbx_description
1 polymer ?
#
loop_
_entity_poly.entity_id
_entity_poly.type
_entity_poly.pdbx_seq_one_letter_code
_entity_poly.pdbx_strand_id
1 'polypeptide(L)'
;HADLGHKGIFTVRLRLLERFWWPSLDADVKWFIRTCHECQLRLTQRVSIPPTVPPPMPLFRKWYIDTFLMPASREIVTDNAPQYIAAVNILVKRYHIHHIRISPYNSKAQGPIERRHYDVRESILKATDGKPDEWPDVFESVFWSERVSIQKSTGMSPYHIAHGLEAVLPFDLAEGTYLAPVFSARISTEEMIATRAIMLQKRPQDLARVHEQVLKARWAAVRQFEKTHASSIVDFNFQPGSLVLVRNSRADKDLSKHRPRYLGPMFVVRRTTGGSYILAELDGSVSRLRYAASRLLPYAPRNLKAVPVTSITDLSPDELE
;
A
#
# COMPACT_ATOMS: atom_id res chain seq x y z
N HIS A 1 -14.17 -36.21 9.14
CA HIS A 1 -13.51 -35.01 8.58
C HIS A 1 -12.10 -34.84 9.12
N ALA A 2 -11.91 -34.70 10.45
CA ALA A 2 -10.58 -34.57 11.07
C ALA A 2 -9.68 -35.78 10.77
N ASP A 3 -10.14 -36.99 11.10
CA ASP A 3 -9.38 -38.24 10.93
C ASP A 3 -9.10 -38.61 9.46
N LEU A 4 -9.80 -37.97 8.52
CA LEU A 4 -9.60 -38.18 7.08
C LEU A 4 -8.61 -37.16 6.49
N GLY A 5 -7.94 -36.36 7.32
CA GLY A 5 -7.04 -35.30 6.87
C GLY A 5 -7.81 -34.11 6.29
N HIS A 6 -8.85 -33.66 6.98
CA HIS A 6 -9.61 -32.44 6.64
C HIS A 6 -10.23 -32.42 5.23
N LYS A 7 -10.77 -33.56 4.77
CA LYS A 7 -11.43 -33.63 3.44
C LYS A 7 -12.60 -32.66 3.32
N GLY A 8 -12.80 -32.18 2.09
CA GLY A 8 -13.86 -31.24 1.73
C GLY A 8 -15.27 -31.81 1.82
N ILE A 9 -16.25 -30.92 1.64
CA ILE A 9 -17.68 -31.17 1.84
C ILE A 9 -18.17 -32.36 1.03
N PHE A 10 -17.81 -32.44 -0.25
CA PHE A 10 -18.24 -33.51 -1.14
C PHE A 10 -17.80 -34.90 -0.66
N THR A 11 -16.52 -35.06 -0.33
CA THR A 11 -15.96 -36.35 0.13
C THR A 11 -16.57 -36.79 1.45
N VAL A 12 -16.69 -35.87 2.41
CA VAL A 12 -17.27 -36.18 3.73
C VAL A 12 -18.74 -36.55 3.59
N ARG A 13 -19.49 -35.82 2.76
CA ARG A 13 -20.90 -36.10 2.47
C ARG A 13 -21.09 -37.49 1.89
N LEU A 14 -20.37 -37.84 0.81
CA LEU A 14 -20.50 -39.16 0.18
C LEU A 14 -20.18 -40.29 1.16
N ARG A 15 -19.11 -40.13 1.94
CA ARG A 15 -18.71 -41.13 2.93
C ARG A 15 -19.75 -41.34 4.03
N LEU A 16 -20.46 -40.27 4.42
CA LEU A 16 -21.55 -40.37 5.39
C LEU A 16 -22.77 -41.05 4.78
N LEU A 17 -23.15 -40.69 3.55
CA LEU A 17 -24.31 -41.27 2.85
C LEU A 17 -24.19 -42.78 2.60
N GLU A 18 -22.98 -43.34 2.58
CA GLU A 18 -22.76 -44.80 2.53
C GLU A 18 -23.27 -45.54 3.77
N ARG A 19 -23.43 -44.86 4.92
CA ARG A 19 -23.65 -45.51 6.24
C ARG A 19 -24.76 -44.88 7.08
N PHE A 20 -25.02 -43.59 6.88
CA PHE A 20 -25.90 -42.79 7.71
C PHE A 20 -26.73 -41.86 6.83
N TRP A 21 -27.93 -41.56 7.31
CA TRP A 21 -28.79 -40.55 6.70
C TRP A 21 -29.60 -39.83 7.78
N TRP A 22 -29.75 -38.51 7.62
CA TRP A 22 -30.67 -37.70 8.39
C TRP A 22 -31.09 -36.45 7.59
N PRO A 23 -32.22 -35.80 7.89
CA PRO A 23 -32.79 -34.74 7.05
C PRO A 23 -31.87 -33.54 6.79
N SER A 24 -31.08 -33.13 7.79
CA SER A 24 -30.17 -31.98 7.72
C SER A 24 -28.72 -32.34 7.36
N LEU A 25 -28.45 -33.58 6.91
CA LEU A 25 -27.08 -34.08 6.68
C LEU A 25 -26.23 -33.13 5.84
N ASP A 26 -26.79 -32.61 4.74
CA ASP A 26 -26.07 -31.68 3.88
C ASP A 26 -25.76 -30.34 4.56
N ALA A 27 -26.67 -29.84 5.39
CA ALA A 27 -26.46 -28.62 6.15
C ALA A 27 -25.42 -28.83 7.26
N ASP A 28 -25.49 -29.95 7.97
CA ASP A 28 -24.60 -30.27 9.09
C ASP A 28 -23.18 -30.53 8.62
N VAL A 29 -23.00 -31.23 7.50
CA VAL A 29 -21.67 -31.44 6.89
C VAL A 29 -21.08 -30.10 6.43
N LYS A 30 -21.87 -29.24 5.77
CA LYS A 30 -21.44 -27.90 5.37
C LYS A 30 -21.03 -27.07 6.59
N TRP A 31 -21.87 -27.05 7.63
CA TRP A 31 -21.61 -26.32 8.87
C TRP A 31 -20.35 -26.82 9.57
N PHE A 32 -20.20 -28.13 9.75
CA PHE A 32 -19.08 -28.74 10.47
C PHE A 32 -17.73 -28.45 9.81
N ILE A 33 -17.69 -28.44 8.48
CA ILE A 33 -16.48 -28.16 7.71
C ILE A 33 -16.19 -26.66 7.66
N ARG A 34 -17.22 -25.82 7.47
CA ARG A 34 -17.06 -24.35 7.45
C ARG A 34 -16.60 -23.78 8.80
N THR A 35 -16.99 -24.42 9.90
CA THR A 35 -16.60 -24.04 11.27
C THR A 35 -15.32 -24.73 11.76
N CYS A 36 -14.67 -25.55 10.92
CA CYS A 36 -13.44 -26.23 11.30
C CYS A 36 -12.26 -25.23 11.39
N HIS A 37 -11.70 -25.08 12.59
CA HIS A 37 -10.61 -24.13 12.86
C HIS A 37 -9.40 -24.32 11.93
N GLU A 38 -8.87 -25.55 11.83
CA GLU A 38 -7.72 -25.88 10.98
C GLU A 38 -7.96 -25.55 9.49
N CYS A 39 -9.16 -25.82 8.98
CA CYS A 39 -9.52 -25.49 7.61
C CYS A 39 -9.59 -23.98 7.39
N GLN A 40 -10.14 -23.23 8.36
CA GLN A 40 -10.27 -21.78 8.28
C GLN A 40 -8.90 -21.09 8.28
N LEU A 41 -7.92 -21.57 9.06
CA LEU A 41 -6.55 -21.01 9.08
C LEU A 41 -5.79 -21.23 7.76
N ARG A 42 -6.20 -22.20 6.95
CA ARG A 42 -5.56 -22.57 5.67
C ARG A 42 -6.35 -22.13 4.44
N LEU A 43 -7.38 -21.29 4.60
CA LEU A 43 -8.15 -20.73 3.49
C LEU A 43 -7.23 -20.07 2.45
N THR A 44 -7.56 -20.29 1.17
CA THR A 44 -6.87 -19.65 0.03
C THR A 44 -7.56 -18.38 -0.44
N GLN A 45 -8.77 -18.10 0.09
CA GLN A 45 -9.54 -16.91 -0.24
C GLN A 45 -8.69 -15.67 -0.02
N ARG A 46 -8.76 -14.74 -0.98
CA ARG A 46 -8.15 -13.41 -0.89
C ARG A 46 -9.24 -12.40 -1.12
N VAL A 47 -9.29 -11.38 -0.27
CA VAL A 47 -10.28 -10.31 -0.36
C VAL A 47 -9.61 -9.05 -0.84
N SER A 48 -10.29 -8.36 -1.74
CA SER A 48 -9.95 -7.02 -2.17
C SER A 48 -11.01 -6.05 -1.66
N ILE A 49 -10.58 -4.95 -1.05
CA ILE A 49 -11.48 -3.83 -0.75
C ILE A 49 -11.76 -3.11 -2.08
N PRO A 50 -12.99 -2.65 -2.33
CA PRO A 50 -13.29 -1.76 -3.44
C PRO A 50 -12.29 -0.58 -3.49
N PRO A 51 -11.69 -0.30 -4.65
CA PRO A 51 -10.70 0.76 -4.74
C PRO A 51 -11.38 2.14 -4.63
N THR A 52 -10.78 3.04 -3.85
CA THR A 52 -11.21 4.46 -3.81
C THR A 52 -10.33 5.27 -4.75
N VAL A 53 -10.91 6.22 -5.49
CA VAL A 53 -10.16 7.19 -6.30
C VAL A 53 -9.90 8.44 -5.46
N PRO A 54 -8.71 8.62 -4.86
CA PRO A 54 -8.40 9.87 -4.21
C PRO A 54 -8.29 10.97 -5.29
N PRO A 55 -8.71 12.21 -5.00
CA PRO A 55 -8.46 13.33 -5.90
C PRO A 55 -6.94 13.57 -6.05
N PRO A 56 -6.48 14.10 -7.21
CA PRO A 56 -5.11 14.58 -7.32
C PRO A 56 -4.90 15.73 -6.33
N MET A 57 -3.92 15.59 -5.44
CA MET A 57 -3.62 16.62 -4.46
C MET A 57 -2.80 17.74 -5.12
N PRO A 58 -3.01 19.01 -4.72
CA PRO A 58 -2.12 20.09 -5.10
C PRO A 58 -0.67 19.81 -4.70
N LEU A 59 0.26 20.46 -5.41
CA LEU A 59 1.69 20.34 -5.15
C LEU A 59 2.03 20.72 -3.71
N PHE A 60 3.01 20.03 -3.14
CA PHE A 60 3.56 20.26 -1.79
C PHE A 60 2.55 20.10 -0.63
N ARG A 61 1.31 19.69 -0.88
CA ARG A 61 0.31 19.45 0.17
C ARG A 61 0.51 18.15 0.93
N LYS A 62 1.10 17.14 0.27
CA LYS A 62 1.37 15.83 0.88
C LYS A 62 2.72 15.31 0.41
N TRP A 63 3.52 14.89 1.40
CA TRP A 63 4.86 14.39 1.20
C TRP A 63 4.87 12.92 1.59
N TYR A 64 5.54 12.12 0.78
CA TYR A 64 5.77 10.72 1.06
C TYR A 64 7.27 10.55 1.31
N ILE A 65 7.60 9.96 2.44
CA ILE A 65 8.97 9.67 2.86
C ILE A 65 9.02 8.19 3.14
N ASP A 66 9.98 7.50 2.54
CA ASP A 66 10.20 6.09 2.71
C ASP A 66 11.69 5.77 2.60
N THR A 67 12.10 4.63 3.12
CA THR A 67 13.48 4.17 3.15
C THR A 67 13.60 2.90 2.34
N PHE A 68 14.57 2.85 1.44
CA PHE A 68 14.93 1.61 0.77
C PHE A 68 16.41 1.31 1.00
N LEU A 69 16.71 0.04 1.22
CA LEU A 69 18.05 -0.42 1.54
C LEU A 69 18.88 -0.44 0.25
N MET A 70 19.89 0.41 0.19
CA MET A 70 20.94 0.33 -0.81
C MET A 70 21.98 -0.71 -0.37
N PRO A 71 22.60 -1.43 -1.32
CA PRO A 71 23.75 -2.27 -1.02
C PRO A 71 24.83 -1.44 -0.30
N ALA A 72 25.39 -2.03 0.75
CA ALA A 72 26.20 -1.30 1.71
C ALA A 72 27.56 -0.90 1.11
N SER A 73 27.80 0.39 0.93
CA SER A 73 29.17 0.91 0.88
C SER A 73 29.70 0.99 2.32
N ARG A 74 30.38 -0.10 2.74
CA ARG A 74 31.21 -0.26 3.96
C ARG A 74 30.62 0.08 5.34
N GLU A 75 29.30 -0.11 5.50
CA GLU A 75 28.51 -0.22 6.76
C GLU A 75 27.53 0.93 6.98
N ILE A 76 26.22 0.65 6.84
CA ILE A 76 25.14 1.20 7.67
C ILE A 76 24.04 0.14 7.80
N VAL A 77 23.67 -0.19 9.04
CA VAL A 77 22.51 -1.01 9.41
C VAL A 77 21.37 -0.10 9.83
N THR A 78 20.14 -0.36 9.36
CA THR A 78 18.92 -0.53 10.19
C THR A 78 17.63 -0.51 9.36
N ASP A 79 16.66 -1.28 9.86
CA ASP A 79 15.26 -1.33 9.45
C ASP A 79 14.39 -0.48 10.40
N ASN A 80 13.30 0.11 9.87
CA ASN A 80 12.19 0.75 10.63
C ASN A 80 12.60 1.61 11.83
N ALA A 81 13.67 2.39 11.70
CA ALA A 81 14.35 2.89 12.86
C ALA A 81 13.54 4.00 13.60
N PRO A 82 13.28 3.85 14.92
CA PRO A 82 12.57 4.85 15.75
C PRO A 82 13.13 6.28 15.65
N GLN A 83 14.41 6.39 15.28
CA GLN A 83 15.13 7.63 15.00
C GLN A 83 14.47 8.52 13.92
N TYR A 84 13.84 7.97 12.87
CA TYR A 84 13.09 8.79 11.92
C TYR A 84 11.74 9.24 12.47
N ILE A 85 11.07 8.41 13.28
CA ILE A 85 9.85 8.83 13.97
C ILE A 85 10.18 10.01 14.89
N ALA A 86 11.31 9.97 15.60
CA ALA A 86 11.78 11.07 16.41
C ALA A 86 12.08 12.33 15.56
N ALA A 87 12.83 12.19 14.46
CA ALA A 87 13.17 13.30 13.57
C ALA A 87 11.93 13.94 12.92
N VAL A 88 11.02 13.12 12.38
CA VAL A 88 9.74 13.60 11.82
C VAL A 88 8.89 14.25 12.91
N ASN A 89 8.87 13.71 14.14
CA ASN A 89 8.14 14.35 15.24
C ASN A 89 8.71 15.73 15.59
N ILE A 90 10.04 15.95 15.48
CA ILE A 90 10.65 17.27 15.65
C ILE A 90 10.16 18.22 14.55
N LEU A 91 10.15 17.77 13.29
CA LEU A 91 9.64 18.58 12.17
C LEU A 91 8.15 18.87 12.29
N VAL A 92 7.35 17.90 12.73
CA VAL A 92 5.91 18.05 13.00
C VAL A 92 5.67 19.10 14.07
N LYS A 93 6.44 19.09 15.17
CA LYS A 93 6.31 20.09 16.24
C LYS A 93 6.74 21.48 15.77
N ARG A 94 7.80 21.58 14.97
CA ARG A 94 8.37 22.85 14.52
C ARG A 94 7.56 23.52 13.41
N TYR A 95 7.02 22.72 12.48
CA TYR A 95 6.34 23.21 11.27
C TYR A 95 4.83 22.92 11.27
N HIS A 96 4.28 22.41 12.37
CA HIS A 96 2.87 22.09 12.54
C HIS A 96 2.30 21.17 11.44
N ILE A 97 3.10 20.21 10.99
CA ILE A 97 2.72 19.28 9.91
C ILE A 97 1.95 18.09 10.49
N HIS A 98 0.81 17.72 9.91
CA HIS A 98 0.08 16.53 10.31
C HIS A 98 0.73 15.24 9.79
N HIS A 99 1.37 14.46 10.67
CA HIS A 99 1.98 13.18 10.32
C HIS A 99 0.95 12.03 10.37
N ILE A 100 0.70 11.42 9.22
CA ILE A 100 -0.17 10.24 9.07
C ILE A 100 0.69 8.98 9.02
N ARG A 101 0.52 8.08 10.00
CA ARG A 101 1.18 6.76 10.02
C ARG A 101 0.34 5.73 9.27
N ILE A 102 0.95 5.03 8.32
CA ILE A 102 0.31 3.92 7.59
C ILE A 102 0.49 2.63 8.39
N SER A 103 -0.53 1.76 8.39
CA SER A 103 -0.46 0.44 9.03
C SER A 103 0.66 -0.42 8.44
N PRO A 104 1.44 -1.17 9.24
CA PRO A 104 2.42 -2.11 8.72
C PRO A 104 1.81 -3.12 7.74
N TYR A 105 2.56 -3.47 6.70
CA TYR A 105 2.16 -4.45 5.69
C TYR A 105 0.92 -4.07 4.85
N ASN A 106 0.69 -2.77 4.65
CA ASN A 106 -0.27 -2.28 3.65
C ASN A 106 0.46 -1.83 2.37
N SER A 107 1.09 -2.79 1.69
CA SER A 107 1.86 -2.54 0.46
C SER A 107 1.03 -1.87 -0.64
N LYS A 108 -0.31 -2.03 -0.63
CA LYS A 108 -1.18 -1.33 -1.59
C LYS A 108 -1.19 0.19 -1.38
N ALA A 109 -1.09 0.67 -0.14
CA ALA A 109 -1.01 2.10 0.16
C ALA A 109 0.38 2.69 -0.16
N GLN A 110 1.44 1.87 -0.08
CA GLN A 110 2.82 2.24 -0.42
C GLN A 110 3.19 1.95 -1.88
N GLY A 111 2.34 1.23 -2.64
CA GLY A 111 2.64 0.74 -3.98
C GLY A 111 3.18 1.77 -4.98
N PRO A 112 2.72 3.04 -4.99
CA PRO A 112 3.33 4.07 -5.83
C PRO A 112 4.80 4.36 -5.49
N ILE A 113 5.15 4.32 -4.20
CA ILE A 113 6.51 4.56 -3.70
C ILE A 113 7.37 3.31 -3.90
N GLU A 114 6.83 2.12 -3.60
CA GLU A 114 7.55 0.85 -3.79
C GLU A 114 7.97 0.64 -5.26
N ARG A 115 7.09 0.97 -6.22
CA ARG A 115 7.45 0.91 -7.66
C ARG A 115 8.52 1.93 -8.02
N ARG A 116 8.45 3.15 -7.48
CA ARG A 116 9.48 4.17 -7.69
C ARG A 116 10.83 3.75 -7.16
N HIS A 117 10.87 3.13 -5.98
CA HIS A 117 12.10 2.60 -5.40
C HIS A 117 12.73 1.53 -6.29
N TYR A 118 11.90 0.67 -6.89
CA TYR A 118 12.39 -0.31 -7.84
C TYR A 118 13.01 0.36 -9.07
N ASP A 119 12.31 1.32 -9.69
CA ASP A 119 12.80 2.02 -10.88
C ASP A 119 14.13 2.75 -10.61
N VAL A 120 14.22 3.48 -9.48
CA VAL A 120 15.46 4.17 -9.06
C VAL A 120 16.60 3.18 -8.85
N ARG A 121 16.34 2.06 -8.16
CA ARG A 121 17.37 1.05 -7.90
C ARG A 121 17.88 0.42 -9.20
N GLU A 122 16.99 0.10 -10.12
CA GLU A 122 17.35 -0.42 -11.45
C GLU A 122 18.19 0.59 -12.23
N SER A 123 17.83 1.87 -12.19
CA SER A 123 18.60 2.94 -12.84
C SER A 123 20.00 3.09 -12.24
N ILE A 124 20.13 3.02 -10.90
CA ILE A 124 21.43 3.03 -10.22
C ILE A 124 22.27 1.83 -10.65
N LEU A 125 21.73 0.61 -10.59
CA LEU A 125 22.47 -0.60 -10.93
C LEU A 125 22.99 -0.54 -12.37
N LYS A 126 22.17 -0.06 -13.31
CA LYS A 126 22.56 0.14 -14.71
C LYS A 126 23.63 1.20 -14.89
N ALA A 127 23.56 2.31 -14.13
CA ALA A 127 24.56 3.37 -14.19
C ALA A 127 25.92 2.95 -13.59
N THR A 128 25.93 1.96 -12.71
CA THR A 128 27.15 1.40 -12.10
C THR A 128 27.70 0.16 -12.82
N ASP A 129 27.22 -0.18 -14.02
CA ASP A 129 27.57 -1.44 -14.72
C ASP A 129 27.42 -2.70 -13.84
N GLY A 130 26.40 -2.69 -12.98
CA GLY A 130 26.11 -3.79 -12.05
C GLY A 130 27.00 -3.84 -10.80
N LYS A 131 27.85 -2.83 -10.54
CA LYS A 131 28.67 -2.73 -9.33
C LYS A 131 27.96 -1.92 -8.24
N PRO A 132 27.29 -2.56 -7.28
CA PRO A 132 26.33 -1.85 -6.46
C PRO A 132 27.00 -0.92 -5.44
N ASP A 133 28.28 -1.10 -5.13
CA ASP A 133 29.03 -0.29 -4.15
C ASP A 133 29.41 1.10 -4.67
N GLU A 134 29.40 1.30 -5.98
CA GLU A 134 29.69 2.58 -6.67
C GLU A 134 28.43 3.47 -6.78
N TRP A 135 27.31 3.07 -6.17
CA TRP A 135 26.06 3.82 -6.20
C TRP A 135 26.16 5.28 -5.74
N PRO A 136 27.03 5.68 -4.77
CA PRO A 136 27.12 7.07 -4.34
C PRO A 136 27.55 8.01 -5.47
N ASP A 137 28.40 7.54 -6.39
CA ASP A 137 28.97 8.35 -7.46
C ASP A 137 27.93 8.69 -8.55
N VAL A 138 26.93 7.83 -8.72
CA VAL A 138 25.86 8.01 -9.72
C VAL A 138 24.55 8.53 -9.11
N PHE A 139 24.47 8.63 -7.78
CA PHE A 139 23.24 8.94 -7.05
C PHE A 139 22.60 10.24 -7.56
N GLU A 140 23.34 11.35 -7.55
CA GLU A 140 22.81 12.66 -7.96
C GLU A 140 22.35 12.65 -9.43
N SER A 141 23.12 12.00 -10.31
CA SER A 141 22.81 11.88 -11.73
C SER A 141 21.51 11.09 -11.98
N VAL A 142 21.32 9.97 -11.27
CA VAL A 142 20.09 9.16 -11.40
C VAL A 142 18.89 9.93 -10.86
N PHE A 143 19.00 10.55 -9.69
CA PHE A 143 17.89 11.35 -9.16
C PHE A 143 17.58 12.58 -10.01
N TRP A 144 18.59 13.19 -10.63
CA TRP A 144 18.37 14.24 -11.62
C TRP A 144 17.57 13.71 -12.82
N SER A 145 17.97 12.56 -13.39
CA SER A 145 17.24 11.94 -14.51
C SER A 145 15.77 11.63 -14.18
N GLU A 146 15.48 11.19 -12.95
CA GLU A 146 14.11 10.92 -12.49
C GLU A 146 13.25 12.18 -12.37
N ARG A 147 13.88 13.32 -12.04
CA ARG A 147 13.20 14.62 -11.94
C ARG A 147 12.91 15.23 -13.30
N VAL A 148 13.77 15.00 -14.29
CA VAL A 148 13.67 15.64 -15.62
C VAL A 148 13.03 14.75 -16.69
N SER A 149 12.91 13.44 -16.44
CA SER A 149 12.25 12.52 -17.37
C SER A 149 10.74 12.69 -17.36
N ILE A 150 10.15 12.69 -18.56
CA ILE A 150 8.70 12.76 -18.77
C ILE A 150 8.05 11.47 -18.27
N GLN A 151 6.99 11.61 -17.47
CA GLN A 151 6.27 10.46 -16.93
C GLN A 151 5.00 10.18 -17.69
N LYS A 152 4.80 8.92 -18.08
CA LYS A 152 3.60 8.49 -18.81
C LYS A 152 2.28 8.83 -18.11
N SER A 153 2.27 8.86 -16.77
CA SER A 153 1.07 9.15 -15.98
C SER A 153 0.65 10.63 -15.99
N THR A 154 1.60 11.55 -16.20
CA THR A 154 1.36 13.00 -16.15
C THR A 154 1.61 13.70 -17.48
N GLY A 155 2.27 13.03 -18.44
CA GLY A 155 2.71 13.61 -19.70
C GLY A 155 3.82 14.66 -19.57
N MET A 156 4.38 14.84 -18.37
CA MET A 156 5.39 15.87 -18.05
C MET A 156 6.42 15.35 -17.05
N SER A 157 7.56 16.05 -16.97
CA SER A 157 8.57 15.77 -15.94
C SER A 157 8.16 16.33 -14.57
N PRO A 158 8.57 15.69 -13.46
CA PRO A 158 8.40 16.26 -12.11
C PRO A 158 8.97 17.66 -11.97
N TYR A 159 10.12 17.93 -12.61
CA TYR A 159 10.76 19.23 -12.60
C TYR A 159 9.84 20.29 -13.22
N HIS A 160 9.27 20.01 -14.39
CA HIS A 160 8.30 20.90 -15.03
C HIS A 160 7.07 21.12 -14.14
N ILE A 161 6.52 20.05 -13.55
CA ILE A 161 5.35 20.18 -12.68
C ILE A 161 5.67 21.06 -11.46
N ALA A 162 6.80 20.84 -10.81
CA ALA A 162 7.22 21.59 -9.63
C ALA A 162 7.51 23.07 -9.95
N HIS A 163 8.29 23.34 -10.99
CA HIS A 163 8.86 24.66 -11.27
C HIS A 163 8.15 25.43 -12.39
N GLY A 164 7.40 24.76 -13.26
CA GLY A 164 6.69 25.35 -14.40
C GLY A 164 7.61 25.64 -15.58
N LEU A 165 8.77 24.99 -15.62
CA LEU A 165 9.86 25.23 -16.55
C LEU A 165 10.43 23.89 -16.98
N GLU A 166 10.83 23.75 -18.24
CA GLU A 166 11.64 22.61 -18.65
C GLU A 166 13.03 22.69 -18.02
N ALA A 167 13.58 21.54 -17.65
CA ALA A 167 14.97 21.47 -17.19
C ALA A 167 15.89 21.60 -18.41
N VAL A 168 16.95 22.41 -18.30
CA VAL A 168 18.01 22.45 -19.31
C VAL A 168 18.86 21.20 -19.14
N LEU A 169 19.00 20.44 -20.23
CA LEU A 169 19.78 19.19 -20.26
C LEU A 169 21.13 19.42 -20.96
N PRO A 170 22.13 18.54 -20.76
CA PRO A 170 23.44 18.70 -21.40
C PRO A 170 23.38 18.81 -22.93
N PHE A 171 22.45 18.10 -23.59
CA PHE A 171 22.29 18.21 -25.04
C PHE A 171 21.68 19.55 -25.47
N ASP A 172 20.85 20.19 -24.63
CA ASP A 172 20.29 21.52 -24.95
C ASP A 172 21.41 22.56 -25.08
N LEU A 173 22.46 22.41 -24.27
CA LEU A 173 23.65 23.25 -24.29
C LEU A 173 24.57 22.91 -25.48
N ALA A 174 24.71 21.63 -25.80
CA ALA A 174 25.56 21.18 -26.90
C ALA A 174 24.98 21.54 -28.28
N GLU A 175 23.67 21.39 -28.46
CA GLU A 175 22.97 21.62 -29.72
C GLU A 175 22.36 23.03 -29.86
N GLY A 176 22.35 23.82 -28.77
CA GLY A 176 21.84 25.19 -28.76
C GLY A 176 20.33 25.26 -29.03
N THR A 177 19.52 24.68 -28.15
CA THR A 177 18.06 24.64 -28.31
C THR A 177 17.38 25.93 -27.85
N TYR A 178 16.07 26.07 -28.09
CA TYR A 178 15.29 27.20 -27.59
C TYR A 178 15.26 27.32 -26.05
N LEU A 179 15.60 26.23 -25.33
CA LEU A 179 15.70 26.21 -23.87
C LEU A 179 17.05 26.76 -23.37
N ALA A 180 18.10 26.62 -24.18
CA ALA A 180 19.43 27.16 -23.94
C ALA A 180 19.94 27.80 -25.25
N PRO A 181 19.50 29.03 -25.57
CA PRO A 181 19.96 29.70 -26.78
C PRO A 181 21.49 29.82 -26.72
N VAL A 182 22.12 29.78 -27.89
CA VAL A 182 23.58 29.94 -28.00
C VAL A 182 23.98 31.22 -27.27
N PHE A 183 24.84 31.10 -26.25
CA PHE A 183 25.36 32.22 -25.44
C PHE A 183 26.35 33.10 -26.23
N SER A 184 26.09 33.32 -27.52
CA SER A 184 26.94 34.11 -28.41
C SER A 184 26.82 35.62 -28.16
N ALA A 185 25.80 36.06 -27.43
CA ALA A 185 25.59 37.45 -27.02
C ALA A 185 25.10 37.55 -25.57
N ARG A 186 25.41 38.68 -24.90
CA ARG A 186 24.84 39.02 -23.59
C ARG A 186 23.34 39.25 -23.74
N ILE A 187 22.53 38.47 -23.04
CA ILE A 187 21.08 38.65 -22.94
C ILE A 187 20.81 39.76 -21.91
N SER A 188 19.92 40.69 -22.23
CA SER A 188 19.51 41.74 -21.27
C SER A 188 18.66 41.17 -20.13
N THR A 189 18.56 41.90 -19.01
CA THR A 189 17.75 41.44 -17.87
C THR A 189 16.27 41.39 -18.25
N GLU A 190 15.82 42.33 -19.08
CA GLU A 190 14.48 42.45 -19.63
C GLU A 190 14.12 41.23 -20.48
N GLU A 191 15.02 40.81 -21.37
CA GLU A 191 14.84 39.59 -22.19
C GLU A 191 14.78 38.33 -21.31
N MET A 192 15.64 38.21 -20.30
CA MET A 192 15.59 37.08 -19.36
C MET A 192 14.25 37.00 -18.62
N ILE A 193 13.73 38.14 -18.16
CA ILE A 193 12.43 38.24 -17.49
C ILE A 193 11.30 37.89 -18.46
N ALA A 194 11.33 38.41 -19.69
CA ALA A 194 10.32 38.14 -20.70
C ALA A 194 10.27 36.64 -21.06
N THR A 195 11.42 36.01 -21.30
CA THR A 195 11.51 34.56 -21.56
C THR A 195 10.96 33.75 -20.39
N ARG A 196 11.31 34.12 -19.15
CA ARG A 196 10.77 33.47 -17.94
C ARG A 196 9.26 33.63 -17.82
N ALA A 197 8.73 34.81 -18.11
CA ALA A 197 7.30 35.10 -18.07
C ALA A 197 6.53 34.27 -19.12
N ILE A 198 7.06 34.16 -20.34
CA ILE A 198 6.49 33.33 -21.42
C ILE A 198 6.48 31.86 -21.00
N MET A 199 7.57 31.35 -20.42
CA MET A 199 7.63 29.96 -19.94
C MET A 199 6.59 29.69 -18.83
N LEU A 200 6.38 30.63 -17.92
CA LEU A 200 5.40 30.49 -16.83
C LEU A 200 3.94 30.72 -17.26
N GLN A 201 3.70 31.34 -18.42
CA GLN A 201 2.36 31.71 -18.88
C GLN A 201 1.42 30.50 -19.04
N LYS A 202 1.96 29.33 -19.38
CA LYS A 202 1.19 28.09 -19.59
C LYS A 202 0.98 27.25 -18.33
N ARG A 203 1.58 27.63 -17.20
CA ARG A 203 1.57 26.85 -15.96
C ARG A 203 0.17 26.49 -15.46
N PRO A 204 -0.85 27.38 -15.47
CA PRO A 204 -2.20 27.01 -15.05
C PRO A 204 -2.82 25.92 -15.95
N GLN A 205 -2.67 26.06 -17.27
CA GLN A 205 -3.19 25.09 -18.25
C GLN A 205 -2.47 23.75 -18.15
N ASP A 206 -1.15 23.78 -17.94
CA ASP A 206 -0.34 22.58 -17.77
C ASP A 206 -0.71 21.81 -16.49
N LEU A 207 -0.87 22.52 -15.36
CA LEU A 207 -1.32 21.89 -14.12
C LEU A 207 -2.75 21.32 -14.24
N ALA A 208 -3.66 22.01 -14.94
CA ALA A 208 -4.99 21.50 -15.21
C ALA A 208 -4.96 20.22 -16.07
N ARG A 209 -4.13 20.20 -17.12
CA ARG A 209 -3.93 19.03 -17.99
C ARG A 209 -3.36 17.84 -17.20
N VAL A 210 -2.35 18.06 -16.36
CA VAL A 210 -1.80 17.03 -15.48
C VAL A 210 -2.87 16.48 -14.53
N HIS A 211 -3.67 17.37 -13.93
CA HIS A 211 -4.76 16.98 -13.03
C HIS A 211 -5.76 16.05 -13.74
N GLU A 212 -6.23 16.45 -14.93
CA GLU A 212 -7.19 15.67 -15.72
C GLU A 212 -6.63 14.31 -16.14
N GLN A 213 -5.39 14.29 -16.66
CA GLN A 213 -4.74 13.05 -17.09
C GLN A 213 -4.57 12.06 -15.93
N VAL A 214 -4.10 12.53 -14.78
CA VAL A 214 -3.94 11.70 -13.58
C VAL A 214 -5.29 11.16 -13.12
N LEU A 215 -6.33 11.99 -13.12
CA LEU A 215 -7.68 11.57 -12.72
C LEU A 215 -8.22 10.51 -13.69
N LYS A 216 -8.09 10.72 -15.01
CA LYS A 216 -8.49 9.76 -16.05
C LYS A 216 -7.76 8.43 -15.89
N ALA A 217 -6.45 8.46 -15.67
CA ALA A 217 -5.65 7.26 -15.45
C ALA A 217 -6.06 6.50 -14.18
N ARG A 218 -6.37 7.21 -13.08
CA ARG A 218 -6.87 6.60 -11.84
C ARG A 218 -8.21 5.91 -12.04
N TRP A 219 -9.16 6.54 -12.74
CA TRP A 219 -10.46 5.93 -13.04
C TRP A 219 -10.34 4.71 -13.96
N ALA A 220 -9.47 4.77 -14.98
CA ALA A 220 -9.21 3.62 -15.83
C ALA A 220 -8.62 2.45 -15.03
N ALA A 221 -7.69 2.72 -14.10
CA ALA A 221 -7.12 1.71 -13.22
C ALA A 221 -8.16 1.09 -12.28
N VAL A 222 -9.09 1.88 -11.74
CA VAL A 222 -10.20 1.37 -10.92
C VAL A 222 -11.11 0.44 -11.71
N ARG A 223 -11.57 0.85 -12.90
CA ARG A 223 -12.41 0.00 -13.76
C ARG A 223 -11.72 -1.31 -14.12
N GLN A 224 -10.42 -1.26 -14.40
CA GLN A 224 -9.65 -2.46 -14.68
C GLN A 224 -9.54 -3.35 -13.43
N PHE A 225 -9.30 -2.75 -12.26
CA PHE A 225 -9.24 -3.48 -10.99
C PHE A 225 -10.55 -4.19 -10.68
N GLU A 226 -11.68 -3.50 -10.82
CA GLU A 226 -13.03 -4.05 -10.63
C GLU A 226 -13.29 -5.24 -11.55
N LYS A 227 -12.95 -5.13 -12.83
CA LYS A 227 -13.08 -6.25 -13.79
C LYS A 227 -12.22 -7.44 -13.40
N THR A 228 -10.95 -7.23 -13.06
CA THR A 228 -10.01 -8.32 -12.74
C THR A 228 -10.33 -8.97 -11.39
N HIS A 229 -10.88 -8.22 -10.43
CA HIS A 229 -11.10 -8.68 -9.06
C HIS A 229 -12.57 -8.86 -8.70
N ALA A 230 -13.50 -8.83 -9.65
CA ALA A 230 -14.94 -8.89 -9.42
C ALA A 230 -15.37 -10.02 -8.46
N SER A 231 -14.75 -11.20 -8.55
CA SER A 231 -15.04 -12.36 -7.70
C SER A 231 -14.43 -12.29 -6.29
N SER A 232 -13.49 -11.38 -6.06
CA SER A 232 -12.73 -11.22 -4.80
C SER A 232 -13.00 -9.89 -4.09
N ILE A 233 -13.72 -8.97 -4.74
CA ILE A 233 -14.11 -7.70 -4.14
C ILE A 233 -15.25 -7.98 -3.16
N VAL A 234 -14.92 -7.88 -1.87
CA VAL A 234 -15.87 -8.05 -0.78
C VAL A 234 -15.48 -7.04 0.29
N ASP A 235 -16.43 -6.20 0.71
CA ASP A 235 -16.24 -5.30 1.84
C ASP A 235 -16.99 -5.86 3.05
N PHE A 236 -16.24 -6.47 3.97
CA PHE A 236 -16.81 -6.93 5.22
C PHE A 236 -16.85 -5.78 6.22
N ASN A 237 -18.05 -5.40 6.64
CA ASN A 237 -18.23 -4.43 7.72
C ASN A 237 -18.30 -5.15 9.08
N PHE A 238 -17.14 -5.46 9.66
CA PHE A 238 -17.09 -6.12 10.96
C PHE A 238 -17.49 -5.16 12.09
N GLN A 239 -18.46 -5.57 12.91
CA GLN A 239 -18.86 -4.84 14.11
C GLN A 239 -17.94 -5.18 15.28
N PRO A 240 -17.79 -4.29 16.28
CA PRO A 240 -17.17 -4.64 17.56
C PRO A 240 -17.69 -5.98 18.09
N GLY A 241 -16.78 -6.87 18.50
CA GLY A 241 -17.07 -8.21 19.01
C GLY A 241 -17.10 -9.31 17.95
N SER A 242 -17.03 -8.94 16.66
CA SER A 242 -16.92 -9.94 15.58
C SER A 242 -15.59 -10.70 15.69
N LEU A 243 -15.63 -12.02 15.50
CA LEU A 243 -14.43 -12.83 15.36
C LEU A 243 -13.92 -12.80 13.93
N VAL A 244 -12.63 -12.52 13.77
CA VAL A 244 -11.97 -12.42 12.47
C VAL A 244 -10.67 -13.20 12.44
N LEU A 245 -10.29 -13.60 11.23
CA LEU A 245 -8.99 -14.15 10.90
C LEU A 245 -8.13 -13.09 10.22
N VAL A 246 -6.86 -13.02 10.60
CA VAL A 246 -5.90 -12.05 10.07
C VAL A 246 -4.93 -12.73 9.12
N ARG A 247 -4.84 -12.26 7.88
CA ARG A 247 -3.92 -12.82 6.89
C ARG A 247 -2.47 -12.70 7.35
N ASN A 248 -1.78 -13.84 7.35
CA ASN A 248 -0.38 -13.97 7.70
C ASN A 248 0.52 -13.55 6.52
N SER A 249 0.79 -12.25 6.39
CA SER A 249 1.64 -11.71 5.32
C SER A 249 3.08 -12.25 5.33
N ARG A 250 3.56 -12.78 6.47
CA ARG A 250 4.90 -13.40 6.55
C ARG A 250 4.91 -14.77 5.87
N ALA A 251 3.81 -15.53 5.96
CA ALA A 251 3.68 -16.82 5.29
C ALA A 251 3.58 -16.69 3.76
N ASP A 252 3.13 -15.55 3.24
CA ASP A 252 3.06 -15.32 1.78
C ASP A 252 4.45 -15.23 1.12
N LYS A 253 5.51 -14.88 1.88
CA LYS A 253 6.90 -14.82 1.39
C LYS A 253 7.65 -16.14 1.56
N ASP A 254 7.08 -17.09 2.29
CA ASP A 254 7.72 -18.35 2.62
C ASP A 254 7.44 -19.40 1.53
N LEU A 255 8.50 -19.82 0.83
CA LEU A 255 8.43 -20.83 -0.25
C LEU A 255 7.96 -22.19 0.26
N SER A 256 8.16 -22.48 1.54
CA SER A 256 7.92 -23.79 2.12
C SER A 256 6.45 -24.07 2.50
N LYS A 257 5.55 -23.07 2.40
CA LYS A 257 4.08 -23.17 2.50
C LYS A 257 3.49 -23.93 3.70
N HIS A 258 4.27 -24.26 4.72
CA HIS A 258 3.84 -25.07 5.88
C HIS A 258 3.04 -24.24 6.90
N ARG A 259 3.35 -22.94 7.01
CA ARG A 259 2.71 -22.00 7.94
C ARG A 259 1.23 -21.76 7.61
N PRO A 260 0.39 -21.49 8.62
CA PRO A 260 -0.99 -21.11 8.38
C PRO A 260 -1.06 -19.77 7.64
N ARG A 261 -2.01 -19.68 6.69
CA ARG A 261 -2.22 -18.49 5.85
C ARG A 261 -2.91 -17.37 6.61
N TYR A 262 -3.64 -17.72 7.65
CA TYR A 262 -4.35 -16.82 8.54
C TYR A 262 -3.95 -17.08 9.99
N LEU A 263 -4.01 -16.03 10.81
CA LEU A 263 -3.79 -16.02 12.25
C LEU A 263 -5.11 -15.70 12.96
N GLY A 264 -5.18 -16.03 14.25
CA GLY A 264 -6.36 -15.82 15.08
C GLY A 264 -7.04 -17.14 15.45
N PRO A 265 -8.32 -17.10 15.88
CA PRO A 265 -9.25 -15.96 15.75
C PRO A 265 -8.94 -14.79 16.71
N MET A 266 -9.31 -13.58 16.28
CA MET A 266 -9.17 -12.34 17.06
C MET A 266 -10.50 -11.59 17.11
N PHE A 267 -10.72 -10.79 18.15
CA PHE A 267 -11.92 -9.94 18.27
C PHE A 267 -11.71 -8.59 17.62
N VAL A 268 -12.73 -8.10 16.94
CA VAL A 268 -12.78 -6.71 16.49
C VAL A 268 -13.09 -5.81 17.67
N VAL A 269 -12.19 -4.87 17.96
CA VAL A 269 -12.43 -3.84 18.97
C VAL A 269 -13.24 -2.71 18.33
N ARG A 270 -12.69 -2.11 17.27
CA ARG A 270 -13.35 -1.03 16.52
C ARG A 270 -12.76 -0.81 15.13
N ARG A 271 -13.51 -0.10 14.29
CA ARG A 271 -13.08 0.38 12.97
C ARG A 271 -12.62 1.83 13.07
N THR A 272 -11.43 2.13 12.56
CA THR A 272 -10.89 3.49 12.48
C THR A 272 -11.52 4.27 11.32
N THR A 273 -11.46 5.60 11.37
CA THR A 273 -11.92 6.51 10.29
C THR A 273 -11.22 6.25 8.95
N GLY A 274 -9.98 5.75 8.98
CA GLY A 274 -9.22 5.33 7.79
C GLY A 274 -9.57 3.93 7.26
N GLY A 275 -10.61 3.29 7.79
CA GLY A 275 -11.10 1.98 7.34
C GLY A 275 -10.28 0.77 7.80
N SER A 276 -9.25 0.97 8.63
CA SER A 276 -8.49 -0.12 9.28
C SER A 276 -9.15 -0.54 10.60
N TYR A 277 -8.91 -1.76 11.04
CA TYR A 277 -9.45 -2.31 12.28
C TYR A 277 -8.39 -2.42 13.37
N ILE A 278 -8.81 -2.19 14.61
CA ILE A 278 -8.06 -2.55 15.81
C ILE A 278 -8.65 -3.86 16.33
N LEU A 279 -7.76 -4.81 16.62
CA LEU A 279 -8.14 -6.16 17.02
C LEU A 279 -7.57 -6.46 18.41
N ALA A 280 -8.24 -7.35 19.14
CA ALA A 280 -7.75 -7.95 20.38
C ALA A 280 -7.57 -9.45 20.21
N GLU A 281 -6.55 -10.01 20.85
CA GLU A 281 -6.40 -11.45 21.01
C GLU A 281 -7.51 -12.00 21.93
N LEU A 282 -7.63 -13.33 22.01
CA LEU A 282 -8.68 -13.98 22.80
C LEU A 282 -8.54 -13.78 24.32
N ASP A 283 -7.37 -13.36 24.78
CA ASP A 283 -7.04 -13.06 26.18
C ASP A 283 -7.36 -11.61 26.58
N GLY A 284 -7.87 -10.79 25.65
CA GLY A 284 -8.10 -9.35 25.89
C GLY A 284 -6.97 -8.44 25.50
N SER A 285 -5.81 -8.97 25.11
CA SER A 285 -4.67 -8.17 24.69
C SER A 285 -4.98 -7.42 23.40
N VAL A 286 -5.15 -6.09 23.51
CA VAL A 286 -5.40 -5.22 22.36
C VAL A 286 -4.12 -5.05 21.54
N SER A 287 -4.20 -5.37 20.25
CA SER A 287 -3.09 -5.17 19.33
C SER A 287 -2.78 -3.69 19.17
N ARG A 288 -1.49 -3.35 19.32
CA ARG A 288 -0.96 -2.02 18.99
C ARG A 288 -1.00 -1.73 17.49
N LEU A 289 -1.09 -2.77 16.66
CA LEU A 289 -1.10 -2.65 15.20
C LEU A 289 -2.53 -2.50 14.67
N ARG A 290 -2.65 -1.72 13.60
CA ARG A 290 -3.89 -1.60 12.83
C ARG A 290 -3.87 -2.57 11.65
N TYR A 291 -4.99 -3.23 11.40
CA TYR A 291 -5.12 -4.21 10.32
C TYR A 291 -6.03 -3.67 9.21
N ALA A 292 -5.55 -3.70 7.96
CA ALA A 292 -6.36 -3.32 6.81
C ALA A 292 -7.51 -4.32 6.59
N ALA A 293 -8.69 -3.84 6.19
CA ALA A 293 -9.87 -4.71 5.98
C ALA A 293 -9.62 -5.83 4.94
N SER A 294 -8.76 -5.61 3.96
CA SER A 294 -8.36 -6.60 2.93
C SER A 294 -7.57 -7.79 3.49
N ARG A 295 -7.10 -7.69 4.74
CA ARG A 295 -6.39 -8.76 5.45
C ARG A 295 -7.32 -9.55 6.37
N LEU A 296 -8.59 -9.19 6.48
CA LEU A 296 -9.51 -9.81 7.43
C LEU A 296 -10.51 -10.71 6.71
N LEU A 297 -10.79 -11.85 7.33
CA LEU A 297 -11.89 -12.74 6.98
C LEU A 297 -12.78 -13.00 8.19
N PRO A 298 -14.10 -13.19 8.01
CA PRO A 298 -14.96 -13.64 9.10
C PRO A 298 -14.50 -15.02 9.60
N TYR A 299 -14.45 -15.19 10.91
CA TYR A 299 -14.26 -16.48 11.54
C TYR A 299 -15.61 -17.08 11.95
N ALA A 300 -15.85 -18.34 11.59
CA ALA A 300 -17.04 -19.08 11.96
C ALA A 300 -16.73 -20.03 13.15
N PRO A 301 -17.08 -19.65 14.39
CA PRO A 301 -16.87 -20.52 15.56
C PRO A 301 -17.87 -21.69 15.55
N ARG A 302 -17.46 -22.85 16.08
CA ARG A 302 -18.36 -24.00 16.32
C ARG A 302 -19.38 -23.74 17.42
N ASN A 303 -19.02 -22.93 18.40
CA ASN A 303 -19.90 -22.54 19.49
C ASN A 303 -20.10 -21.02 19.44
N LEU A 304 -21.32 -20.60 19.08
CA LEU A 304 -21.73 -19.21 19.00
C LEU A 304 -22.11 -18.70 20.39
N LYS A 305 -21.15 -18.62 21.31
CA LYS A 305 -21.31 -17.73 22.46
C LYS A 305 -20.80 -16.36 22.04
N ALA A 306 -21.73 -15.42 21.84
CA ALA A 306 -21.36 -14.03 21.65
C ALA A 306 -20.69 -13.55 22.94
N VAL A 307 -19.40 -13.25 22.87
CA VAL A 307 -18.67 -12.68 24.00
C VAL A 307 -18.55 -11.19 23.74
N PRO A 308 -19.17 -10.32 24.57
CA PRO A 308 -19.08 -8.87 24.36
C PRO A 308 -17.64 -8.41 24.55
N VAL A 309 -17.18 -7.47 23.72
CA VAL A 309 -15.78 -6.96 23.74
C VAL A 309 -15.41 -6.45 25.13
N THR A 310 -16.33 -5.74 25.79
CA THR A 310 -16.17 -5.18 27.13
C THR A 310 -15.86 -6.24 28.18
N SER A 311 -16.36 -7.48 28.02
CA SER A 311 -16.08 -8.59 28.95
C SER A 311 -14.69 -9.22 28.76
N ILE A 312 -13.99 -8.86 27.68
CA ILE A 312 -12.70 -9.45 27.32
C ILE A 312 -11.57 -8.45 27.47
N THR A 313 -11.78 -7.19 27.08
CA THR A 313 -10.71 -6.18 27.01
C THR A 313 -10.67 -5.25 28.22
N ASP A 314 -11.58 -5.41 29.19
CA ASP A 314 -11.79 -4.48 30.33
C ASP A 314 -11.99 -3.00 29.93
N LEU A 315 -12.30 -2.75 28.65
CA LEU A 315 -12.47 -1.40 28.10
C LEU A 315 -13.89 -0.90 28.40
N SER A 316 -14.00 0.38 28.76
CA SER A 316 -15.30 1.05 28.90
C SER A 316 -15.94 1.26 27.51
N PRO A 317 -17.27 1.44 27.43
CA PRO A 317 -17.95 1.79 26.18
C PRO A 317 -17.36 3.05 25.52
N ASP A 318 -16.96 4.03 26.33
CA ASP A 318 -16.39 5.30 25.86
C ASP A 318 -14.98 5.10 25.26
N GLU A 319 -14.25 4.05 25.65
CA GLU A 319 -12.94 3.69 25.09
C GLU A 319 -13.04 2.89 23.79
N LEU A 320 -14.23 2.38 23.47
CA LEU A 320 -14.51 1.61 22.25
C LEU A 320 -14.96 2.48 21.07
N GLU A 321 -15.45 3.71 21.31
CA GLU A 321 -15.78 4.71 20.28
C GLU A 321 -14.52 5.42 19.72
#